data_AF-A0A7X6J5A8-F1
#
_entry.id   AF-A0A7X6J5A8-F1
#
_cell.length_a   1.000
_cell.length_b   1.000
_cell.length_c   1.000
_cell.angle_alpha   90.00
_cell.angle_beta   90.00
_cell.angle_gamma   90.00
#
_symmetry.space_group_name_H-M   'P 1'
#
loop_
_entity.id
_entity.type
_entity.pdbx_description
1 polymer ?
#
loop_
_entity_poly.entity_id
_entity_poly.type
_entity_poly.pdbx_seq_one_letter_code
_entity_poly.pdbx_strand_id
1 'polypeptide(L)' 'MAVTKLEQWKNERKTKAKPLVIAEKTHVVEIECMHCSRHFLRWTSMAAAYWRCDDCTVGT' A
#
# COMPACT_ATOMS: atom_id res chain seq x y z
N MET A 1 21.93 12.53 16.26
CA MET A 1 21.61 11.10 16.46
C MET A 1 21.61 10.43 15.09
N ALA A 2 22.49 9.45 14.87
CA ALA A 2 22.53 8.73 13.60
C ALA A 2 21.29 7.85 13.50
N VAL A 3 20.34 8.24 12.65
CA VAL A 3 19.18 7.42 12.32
C VAL A 3 19.72 6.18 11.59
N THR A 4 19.57 5.01 12.19
CA THR A 4 20.04 3.76 11.59
C THR A 4 19.20 3.44 10.35
N LYS A 5 19.75 2.71 9.37
CA LYS A 5 18.99 2.26 8.18
C LYS A 5 17.69 1.52 8.56
N LEU A 6 17.67 0.83 9.70
CA LEU A 6 16.48 0.15 10.23
C LEU A 6 15.40 1.13 10.69
N GLU A 7 15.80 2.21 11.36
CA GLU A 7 14.88 3.28 11.78
C GLU A 7 14.39 4.10 10.58
N GLN A 8 15.22 4.30 9.56
CA GLN A 8 14.78 4.85 8.27
C GLN A 8 13.72 3.95 7.62
N TRP A 9 13.95 2.64 7.51
CA TRP A 9 12.98 1.71 6.91
C TRP A 9 11.66 1.63 7.70
N LYS A 10 11.74 1.69 9.04
CA LYS A 10 10.56 1.78 9.91
C LYS A 10 9.81 3.09 9.73
N ASN A 11 10.50 4.21 9.62
CA ASN A 11 9.88 5.50 9.36
C ASN A 11 9.26 5.55 7.97
N GLU A 12 9.94 5.05 6.93
CA GLU A 12 9.39 4.92 5.58
C GLU A 12 8.14 4.03 5.55
N ARG A 13 8.09 2.96 6.34
CA ARG A 13 6.86 2.17 6.52
C ARG A 13 5.76 2.90 7.29
N LYS A 14 6.10 3.84 8.17
CA LYS A 14 5.14 4.67 8.90
C LYS A 14 4.62 5.84 8.08
N THR A 15 5.45 6.41 7.19
CA THR A 15 5.07 7.50 6.28
C THR A 15 4.50 7.02 4.96
N LYS A 16 4.75 5.78 4.53
CA LYS A 16 4.02 5.18 3.41
C LYS A 16 2.56 5.09 3.79
N ALA A 17 1.73 5.78 3.00
CA ALA A 17 0.29 5.77 3.16
C ALA A 17 -0.18 4.31 3.22
N LYS A 18 -0.83 3.94 4.33
CA LYS A 18 -1.43 2.62 4.45
C LYS A 18 -2.52 2.51 3.37
N PRO A 19 -2.59 1.39 2.63
CA PRO A 19 -3.68 1.16 1.70
C PRO A 19 -5.01 1.25 2.45
N LEU A 20 -5.98 1.91 1.86
CA LEU A 20 -7.34 1.93 2.38
C LEU A 20 -8.01 0.61 1.98
N VAL A 21 -8.05 -0.33 2.92
CA VAL A 21 -8.71 -1.64 2.73
C VAL A 21 -10.21 -1.46 2.90
N ILE A 22 -10.97 -1.71 1.84
CA ILE A 22 -12.43 -1.56 1.79
C ILE A 22 -13.12 -2.87 2.18
N ALA A 23 -12.53 -4.01 1.82
CA ALA A 23 -13.04 -5.33 2.18
C ALA A 23 -11.90 -6.33 2.31
N GLU A 24 -12.02 -7.27 3.26
CA GLU A 24 -11.10 -8.40 3.41
C GLU A 24 -11.84 -9.72 3.17
N LYS A 25 -11.35 -10.51 2.23
CA LYS A 25 -11.67 -11.93 2.07
C LYS A 25 -10.43 -12.74 2.48
N THR A 26 -10.61 -14.03 2.74
CA THR A 26 -9.60 -14.93 3.35
C THR A 26 -8.18 -14.77 2.80
N HIS A 27 -8.02 -14.52 1.49
CA HIS A 27 -6.70 -14.32 0.90
C HIS A 27 -6.56 -13.05 0.04
N VAL A 28 -7.65 -12.32 -0.17
CA VAL A 28 -7.66 -11.14 -1.04
C VAL A 28 -8.34 -9.99 -0.33
N VAL A 29 -7.76 -8.80 -0.44
CA VAL A 29 -8.35 -7.55 0.00
C VAL A 29 -8.75 -6.71 -1.18
N GLU A 30 -9.85 -5.98 -1.03
CA GLU A 30 -10.19 -4.86 -1.87
C GLU A 30 -9.57 -3.60 -1.30
N ILE A 31 -8.84 -2.89 -2.14
CA ILE A 31 -8.11 -1.67 -1.78
C ILE A 31 -8.64 -0.53 -2.65
N GLU A 32 -8.90 0.62 -2.05
CA GLU A 32 -9.16 1.85 -2.78
C GLU A 32 -7.83 2.55 -3.12
N CYS A 33 -7.63 2.84 -4.40
CA CYS A 33 -6.47 3.59 -4.84
C CYS A 33 -6.57 5.05 -4.41
N MET A 34 -5.57 5.54 -3.66
CA MET A 34 -5.56 6.93 -3.18
C MET A 34 -5.41 7.99 -4.28
N HIS A 35 -5.03 7.60 -5.51
CA HIS A 35 -4.80 8.54 -6.60
C HIS A 35 -6.02 8.74 -7.50
N CYS A 36 -6.79 7.67 -7.74
CA CYS A 36 -7.91 7.67 -8.68
C CYS A 36 -9.21 7.14 -8.10
N SER A 37 -9.23 6.79 -6.80
CA SER A 37 -10.37 6.20 -6.09
C SER A 37 -10.94 4.93 -6.74
N ARG A 38 -10.19 4.28 -7.64
CA ARG A 38 -10.56 2.99 -8.20
C ARG A 38 -10.30 1.89 -7.18
N HIS A 39 -11.21 0.94 -7.12
CA HIS A 39 -11.05 -0.25 -6.31
C HIS A 39 -10.29 -1.32 -7.09
N PHE A 40 -9.40 -2.03 -6.41
CA PHE A 40 -8.69 -3.17 -6.99
C PHE A 40 -8.46 -4.25 -5.94
N LEU A 41 -8.30 -5.49 -6.41
CA LEU A 41 -8.07 -6.64 -5.54
C LEU A 41 -6.57 -6.94 -5.44
N ARG A 42 -6.09 -7.27 -4.24
CA ARG A 42 -4.72 -7.73 -4.01
C ARG A 42 -4.69 -8.85 -2.99
N TRP A 43 -3.70 -9.72 -3.07
CA TRP A 43 -3.46 -10.71 -2.02
C TRP A 43 -3.17 -10.01 -0.68
N THR A 44 -3.75 -10.52 0.42
CA THR A 44 -3.55 -9.97 1.78
C THR A 44 -2.08 -9.84 2.15
N SER A 45 -1.24 -10.80 1.75
CA SER A 45 0.21 -10.80 1.94
C SER A 45 0.93 -9.65 1.23
N MET A 46 0.36 -9.15 0.13
CA MET A 46 0.91 -8.08 -0.69
C MET A 46 0.27 -6.74 -0.38
N ALA A 47 -0.96 -6.71 0.15
CA ALA A 47 -1.77 -5.52 0.39
C ALA A 47 -0.99 -4.34 0.98
N ALA A 48 -0.22 -4.57 2.04
CA ALA A 48 0.54 -3.53 2.75
C ALA A 48 1.59 -2.81 1.88
N ALA A 49 1.97 -3.37 0.73
CA ALA A 49 2.92 -2.76 -0.20
C ALA A 49 2.25 -1.90 -1.30
N TYR A 50 0.94 -2.02 -1.51
CA TYR A 50 0.25 -1.41 -2.66
C TYR A 50 -0.81 -0.40 -2.22
N TRP A 51 -0.53 0.88 -2.46
CA TRP A 51 -1.44 2.01 -2.22
C TRP A 51 -1.96 2.64 -3.52
N ARG A 52 -1.40 2.23 -4.68
CA ARG A 52 -1.82 2.63 -6.03
C ARG A 52 -2.24 1.40 -6.83
N CYS A 53 -3.24 1.56 -7.68
CA CYS A 53 -3.57 0.55 -8.68
C CYS A 53 -2.50 0.48 -9.77
N ASP A 54 -2.48 -0.64 -10.51
CA ASP A 54 -1.54 -0.84 -11.63
C ASP A 54 -1.68 0.26 -12.69
N ASP A 55 -2.90 0.73 -12.99
CA ASP A 55 -3.14 1.86 -13.92
C ASP A 55 -2.38 3.13 -13.52
N CYS A 56 -2.32 3.44 -12.21
CA CYS A 56 -1.63 4.62 -11.68
C CYS A 56 -0.13 4.39 -11.48
N THR A 57 0.34 3.15 -11.61
CA THR A 57 1.75 2.77 -11.47
C THR A 57 2.45 2.77 -12.83
N VAL A 58 1.72 2.51 -13.92
CA VAL A 58 2.23 2.52 -15.31
C VAL A 58 2.48 3.94 -15.84
N GLY A 59 2.01 4.98 -15.15
CA GLY A 59 2.11 6.38 -15.58
C GLY A 59 3.34 7.17 -15.13
N THR A 60 4.42 6.52 -14.68
CA THR A 60 5.67 7.21 -14.27
C THR A 60 6.89 6.70 -15.01
#